data_AF-A0AAD9BS66-F1
#
_entry.id   AF-A0AAD9BS66-F1
#
_cell.length_a   1.000
_cell.length_b   1.000
_cell.length_c   1.000
_cell.angle_alpha   90.00
_cell.angle_beta   90.00
_cell.angle_gamma   90.00
#
_symmetry.space_group_name_H-M   'P 1'
#
loop_
_entity.id
_entity.type
_entity.pdbx_description
1 polymer ?
#
loop_
_entity_poly.entity_id
_entity_poly.type
_entity_poly.pdbx_seq_one_letter_code
_entity_poly.pdbx_strand_id
1 'polypeptide(L)'
;MEPAKKRRTSPVWEHFDLISPNKVKRLVCSRELGYNNNTSSMLRHYRAIHEIKEGHGGGPVQARPTRKQDLDEALVNLIVKDTQPFSVVEDVGFRAFVALLDPNYVIPTRQAMVDAKCVLERNKAIAEMQKVAAECNNFPKHTAENLARVKASLMEEWGITDKARKLVGYFRSSTLAKEKLVSVQRQLGRPTLKLLQEMETRWNSTYHISSLFHGHLSARG
;
A
#
# COMPACT_ATOMS: atom_id res chain seq x y z
N MET A 1 58.06 50.20 -13.78
CA MET A 1 57.09 49.52 -14.67
C MET A 1 56.56 48.32 -13.90
N GLU A 2 55.45 48.48 -13.17
CA GLU A 2 54.84 47.39 -12.37
C GLU A 2 54.32 46.30 -13.33
N PRO A 3 54.69 45.02 -13.16
CA PRO A 3 54.25 43.97 -14.06
C PRO A 3 52.75 43.72 -13.91
N ALA A 4 52.02 43.80 -15.02
CA ALA A 4 50.58 43.58 -15.08
C ALA A 4 50.21 42.19 -14.48
N LYS A 5 49.39 42.18 -13.42
CA LYS A 5 48.91 40.95 -12.78
C LYS A 5 48.14 40.10 -13.80
N LYS A 6 48.67 38.92 -14.13
CA LYS A 6 47.98 37.93 -14.97
C LYS A 6 46.61 37.62 -14.37
N ARG A 7 45.55 37.75 -15.17
CA ARG A 7 44.19 37.42 -14.74
C ARG A 7 44.12 35.93 -14.41
N ARG A 8 43.57 35.63 -13.23
CA ARG A 8 43.34 34.26 -12.76
C ARG A 8 42.13 33.71 -13.51
N THR A 9 42.31 32.63 -14.26
CA THR A 9 41.30 32.12 -15.21
C THR A 9 40.55 30.87 -14.73
N SER A 10 41.05 30.19 -13.70
CA SER A 10 40.45 28.93 -13.22
C SER A 10 39.24 29.21 -12.31
N PRO A 11 38.08 28.56 -12.53
CA PRO A 11 36.87 28.75 -11.71
C PRO A 11 37.07 28.50 -10.21
N VAL A 12 38.01 27.60 -9.86
CA VAL A 12 38.36 27.30 -8.45
C VAL A 12 38.71 28.54 -7.61
N TRP A 13 39.11 29.65 -8.24
CA TRP A 13 39.44 30.89 -7.54
C TRP A 13 38.23 31.54 -6.85
N GLU A 14 36.99 31.19 -7.20
CA GLU A 14 35.79 31.64 -6.50
C GLU A 14 35.73 31.13 -5.04
N HIS A 15 36.55 30.13 -4.69
CA HIS A 15 36.56 29.50 -3.38
C HIS A 15 37.84 29.74 -2.56
N PHE A 16 38.82 30.46 -3.11
CA PHE A 16 40.14 30.64 -2.51
C PHE A 16 40.67 32.07 -2.63
N ASP A 17 41.24 32.56 -1.53
CA ASP A 17 41.99 33.81 -1.49
C ASP A 17 43.48 33.57 -1.59
N LEU A 18 44.19 34.46 -2.29
CA LEU A 18 45.66 34.48 -2.28
C LEU A 18 46.12 35.30 -1.08
N ILE A 19 46.81 34.66 -0.13
CA ILE A 19 47.38 35.33 1.05
C ILE A 19 48.78 35.84 0.77
N SER A 20 49.60 35.02 0.11
CA SER A 20 50.97 35.39 -0.25
C SER A 20 51.32 34.80 -1.63
N PRO A 21 52.42 35.22 -2.28
CA PRO A 21 52.76 34.77 -3.63
C PRO A 21 52.77 33.26 -3.81
N ASN A 22 53.06 32.51 -2.73
CA ASN A 22 53.14 31.05 -2.73
C ASN A 22 52.13 30.38 -1.78
N LYS A 23 51.08 31.09 -1.33
CA LYS A 23 50.11 30.54 -0.38
C LYS A 23 48.69 31.06 -0.62
N VAL A 24 47.75 30.12 -0.67
CA VAL A 24 46.32 30.38 -0.86
C VAL A 24 45.54 29.82 0.34
N LYS A 25 44.45 30.48 0.71
CA LYS A 25 43.56 30.04 1.78
C LYS A 25 42.16 29.84 1.25
N ARG A 26 41.58 28.69 1.57
CA ARG A 26 40.21 28.37 1.18
C ARG A 26 39.24 29.12 2.09
N LEU A 27 38.25 29.78 1.52
CA LEU A 27 37.33 30.67 2.25
C LEU A 27 36.55 29.96 3.36
N VAL A 28 35.92 28.81 3.07
CA VAL A 28 34.97 28.17 4.02
C VAL A 28 35.57 27.11 4.95
N CYS A 29 36.79 26.59 4.72
CA CYS A 29 37.47 25.72 5.69
C CYS A 29 38.75 26.34 6.28
N SER A 30 39.08 27.56 5.84
CA SER A 30 40.25 28.33 6.29
C SER A 30 41.60 27.61 6.14
N ARG A 31 41.66 26.52 5.38
CA ARG A 31 42.89 25.75 5.20
C ARG A 31 43.82 26.46 4.22
N GLU A 32 45.08 26.57 4.61
CA GLU A 32 46.13 27.17 3.80
C GLU A 32 46.84 26.09 2.98
N LEU A 33 47.04 26.36 1.69
CA LEU A 33 47.72 25.48 0.75
C LEU A 33 48.89 26.23 0.12
N GLY A 34 49.95 25.48 -0.19
CA GLY A 34 51.03 25.98 -1.04
C GLY A 34 50.53 26.21 -2.46
N TYR A 35 50.95 27.32 -3.06
CA TYR A 35 50.60 27.73 -4.42
C TYR A 35 51.88 27.94 -5.23
N ASN A 36 51.97 27.28 -6.38
CA ASN A 36 53.12 27.32 -7.27
C ASN A 36 52.69 27.62 -8.71
N ASN A 37 51.85 28.65 -8.87
CA ASN A 37 51.32 29.13 -10.15
C ASN A 37 50.51 28.10 -10.97
N ASN A 38 50.01 27.05 -10.31
CA ASN A 38 48.99 26.15 -10.85
C ASN A 38 47.84 25.99 -9.84
N THR A 39 46.69 25.53 -10.33
CA THR A 39 45.48 25.36 -9.52
C THR A 39 45.23 23.92 -9.08
N SER A 40 46.12 22.98 -9.42
CA SER A 40 45.95 21.55 -9.16
C SER A 40 45.82 21.23 -7.68
N SER A 41 46.60 21.88 -6.81
CA SER A 41 46.53 21.70 -5.36
C SER A 41 45.21 22.22 -4.76
N MET A 42 44.70 23.35 -5.27
CA MET A 42 43.41 23.92 -4.86
C MET A 42 42.26 23.04 -5.34
N LEU A 43 42.30 22.59 -6.60
CA LEU A 43 41.31 21.68 -7.17
C LEU A 43 41.30 20.36 -6.40
N ARG A 44 42.43 19.70 -6.20
CA ARG A 44 42.49 18.43 -5.46
C ARG A 44 41.91 18.57 -4.04
N HIS A 45 42.24 19.66 -3.34
CA HIS A 45 41.65 19.96 -2.04
C HIS A 45 40.14 20.21 -2.11
N TYR A 46 39.71 21.04 -3.08
CA TYR A 46 38.31 21.39 -3.29
C TYR A 46 37.47 20.17 -3.64
N ARG A 47 37.95 19.30 -4.54
CA ARG A 47 37.25 18.06 -4.90
C ARG A 47 37.15 17.08 -3.74
N ALA A 48 38.27 16.86 -3.03
CA ALA A 48 38.33 15.88 -1.96
C ALA A 48 37.50 16.28 -0.72
N ILE A 49 37.35 17.57 -0.43
CA ILE A 49 36.70 18.04 0.80
C ILE A 49 35.32 18.68 0.50
N HIS A 50 35.09 19.20 -0.70
CA HIS A 50 33.95 20.08 -1.00
C HIS A 50 33.10 19.69 -2.23
N GLU A 51 33.60 19.02 -3.28
CA GLU A 51 32.71 18.47 -4.35
C GLU A 51 31.81 17.33 -3.84
N ILE A 52 32.07 16.78 -2.66
CA ILE A 52 31.26 15.72 -2.02
C ILE A 52 30.14 16.32 -1.13
N LYS A 53 30.03 17.65 -0.98
CA LYS A 53 29.14 18.30 0.00
C LYS A 53 28.08 19.26 -0.57
N GLU A 54 27.60 19.04 -1.80
CA GLU A 54 26.26 19.50 -2.21
C GLU A 54 25.24 18.37 -1.93
N GLY A 55 25.15 17.99 -0.65
CA GLY A 55 24.32 16.87 -0.19
C GLY A 55 24.69 16.41 1.23
N HIS A 56 24.19 17.13 2.23
CA HIS A 56 24.00 16.72 3.64
C HIS A 56 25.19 16.17 4.45
N GLY A 57 25.56 16.94 5.50
CA GLY A 57 25.74 16.41 6.85
C GLY A 57 27.01 15.59 7.14
N GLY A 58 27.84 16.09 8.05
CA GLY A 58 28.87 15.28 8.69
C GLY A 58 28.24 14.17 9.54
N GLY A 59 28.25 12.95 9.02
CA GLY A 59 28.09 11.70 9.76
C GLY A 59 29.29 10.78 9.51
N PRO A 60 29.46 9.70 10.30
CA PRO A 60 30.55 8.75 10.11
C PRO A 60 30.51 8.22 8.67
N VAL A 61 31.67 8.14 8.02
CA VAL A 61 31.82 7.63 6.65
C VAL A 61 31.30 6.20 6.61
N GLN A 62 30.01 6.03 6.27
CA GLN A 62 29.50 4.71 5.92
C GLN A 62 30.12 4.36 4.56
N ALA A 63 30.85 3.24 4.52
CA ALA A 63 31.39 2.71 3.29
C ALA A 63 30.24 2.61 2.27
N ARG A 64 30.45 3.16 1.06
CA ARG A 64 29.47 3.05 -0.01
C ARG A 64 29.17 1.57 -0.23
N PRO A 65 27.89 1.15 -0.26
CA PRO A 65 27.56 -0.25 -0.45
C PRO A 65 28.19 -0.77 -1.74
N THR A 66 28.72 -1.98 -1.65
CA THR A 66 29.25 -2.72 -2.80
C THR A 66 28.12 -3.01 -3.77
N ARG A 67 28.42 -3.15 -5.07
CA ARG A 67 27.41 -3.51 -6.09
C ARG A 67 26.58 -4.76 -5.70
N LYS A 68 27.20 -5.72 -5.00
CA LYS A 68 26.49 -6.89 -4.46
C LYS A 68 25.42 -6.49 -3.44
N GLN A 69 25.73 -5.57 -2.52
CA GLN A 69 24.77 -5.10 -1.53
C GLN A 69 23.59 -4.36 -2.17
N ASP A 70 23.84 -3.57 -3.22
CA ASP A 70 22.77 -2.91 -3.98
C ASP A 70 21.85 -3.93 -4.66
N LEU A 71 22.42 -4.99 -5.25
CA LEU A 71 21.65 -6.07 -5.87
C LEU A 71 20.86 -6.88 -4.84
N ASP A 72 21.47 -7.20 -3.70
CA ASP A 72 20.80 -7.90 -2.59
C ASP A 72 19.63 -7.07 -2.05
N GLU A 73 19.81 -5.76 -1.87
CA GLU A 73 18.73 -4.86 -1.43
C GLU A 73 17.61 -4.74 -2.48
N ALA A 74 17.96 -4.64 -3.76
CA ALA A 74 16.97 -4.63 -4.84
C ALA A 74 16.16 -5.93 -4.88
N LEU A 75 16.82 -7.08 -4.70
CA LEU A 75 16.18 -8.40 -4.66
C LEU A 75 15.25 -8.53 -3.45
N VAL A 76 15.68 -8.11 -2.26
CA VAL A 76 14.83 -8.07 -1.07
C VAL A 76 13.60 -7.19 -1.31
N ASN A 77 13.79 -6.00 -1.90
CA ASN A 77 12.69 -5.10 -2.21
C ASN A 77 11.69 -5.70 -3.21
N LEU A 78 12.17 -6.41 -4.24
CA LEU A 78 11.32 -7.14 -5.19
C LEU A 78 10.45 -8.16 -4.43
N ILE A 79 11.06 -8.98 -3.58
CA ILE A 79 10.36 -10.03 -2.83
C ILE A 79 9.29 -9.43 -1.90
N VAL A 80 9.64 -8.38 -1.15
CA VAL A 80 8.73 -7.76 -0.18
C VAL A 80 7.60 -7.00 -0.87
N LYS A 81 7.90 -6.17 -1.87
CA LYS A 81 6.89 -5.33 -2.53
C LYS A 81 5.91 -6.14 -3.38
N ASP A 82 6.40 -7.19 -4.03
CA ASP A 82 5.58 -8.02 -4.91
C ASP A 82 5.02 -9.25 -4.20
N THR A 83 5.16 -9.31 -2.87
CA THR A 83 4.67 -10.40 -2.01
C THR A 83 5.11 -11.80 -2.45
N GLN A 84 6.32 -11.90 -3.01
CA GLN A 84 6.85 -13.17 -3.50
C GLN A 84 7.34 -14.04 -2.32
N PRO A 85 7.30 -15.37 -2.45
CA PRO A 85 7.94 -16.23 -1.46
C PRO A 85 9.46 -16.07 -1.54
N PHE A 86 10.14 -16.06 -0.38
CA PHE A 86 11.61 -16.03 -0.33
C PHE A 86 12.28 -17.23 -1.02
N SER A 87 11.53 -18.30 -1.32
CA SER A 87 12.02 -19.44 -2.11
C SER A 87 12.28 -19.08 -3.57
N VAL A 88 11.83 -17.91 -4.07
CA VAL A 88 12.06 -17.49 -5.47
C VAL A 88 13.55 -17.48 -5.84
N VAL A 89 14.43 -17.24 -4.87
CA VAL A 89 15.90 -17.27 -5.05
C VAL A 89 16.44 -18.69 -5.28
N GLU A 90 15.65 -19.73 -5.01
CA GLU A 90 15.97 -21.14 -5.22
C GLU A 90 15.40 -21.67 -6.53
N ASP A 91 14.48 -20.93 -7.16
CA ASP A 91 13.81 -21.36 -8.39
C ASP A 91 14.78 -21.43 -9.58
N VAL A 92 14.71 -22.54 -10.30
CA VAL A 92 15.65 -22.87 -11.39
C VAL A 92 15.59 -21.83 -12.53
N GLY A 93 14.38 -21.39 -12.88
CA GLY A 93 14.16 -20.39 -13.94
C GLY A 93 14.64 -18.99 -13.53
N PHE A 94 14.42 -18.60 -12.28
CA PHE A 94 14.89 -17.31 -11.77
C PHE A 94 16.42 -17.25 -11.72
N ARG A 95 17.07 -18.33 -11.26
CA ARG A 95 18.54 -18.45 -11.28
C ARG A 95 19.11 -18.34 -12.68
N ALA A 96 18.51 -19.02 -13.65
CA ALA A 96 18.94 -18.95 -15.05
C ALA A 96 18.81 -17.53 -15.62
N PHE A 97 17.70 -16.85 -15.32
CA PHE A 97 17.49 -15.46 -15.73
C PHE A 97 18.53 -14.50 -15.13
N VAL A 98 18.78 -14.59 -13.82
CA VAL A 98 19.76 -13.73 -13.14
C VAL A 98 21.19 -14.00 -13.63
N ALA A 99 21.55 -15.26 -13.87
CA ALA A 99 22.87 -15.61 -14.42
C ALA A 99 23.11 -15.02 -15.82
N LEU A 100 22.06 -14.88 -16.63
CA LEU A 100 22.15 -14.20 -17.93
C LEU A 100 22.26 -12.68 -17.79
N LEU A 101 21.65 -12.09 -16.76
CA LEU A 101 21.74 -10.64 -16.49
C LEU A 101 23.09 -10.23 -15.92
N ASP A 102 23.60 -10.97 -14.94
CA ASP A 102 24.90 -10.72 -14.30
C ASP A 102 25.54 -12.05 -13.88
N PRO A 103 26.45 -12.60 -14.71
CA PRO A 103 27.11 -13.87 -14.42
C PRO A 103 27.97 -13.87 -13.15
N ASN A 104 28.37 -12.69 -12.64
CA ASN A 104 29.23 -12.57 -11.47
C ASN A 104 28.44 -12.40 -10.16
N TYR A 105 27.11 -12.22 -10.25
CA TYR A 105 26.27 -12.09 -9.08
C TYR A 105 25.83 -13.44 -8.53
N VAL A 106 26.31 -13.77 -7.33
CA VAL A 106 25.87 -14.97 -6.61
C VAL A 106 24.65 -14.63 -5.78
N ILE A 107 23.50 -15.14 -6.20
CA ILE A 107 22.23 -14.95 -5.51
C ILE A 107 22.34 -15.46 -4.06
N PRO A 108 21.98 -14.65 -3.05
CA PRO A 108 21.98 -15.06 -1.66
C PRO A 108 21.03 -16.23 -1.37
N THR A 109 21.33 -16.98 -0.31
CA THR A 109 20.43 -18.05 0.15
C THR A 109 19.17 -17.46 0.76
N ARG A 110 18.08 -18.23 0.77
CA ARG A 110 16.83 -17.84 1.43
C ARG A 110 17.06 -17.34 2.86
N GLN A 111 17.91 -18.02 3.63
CA GLN A 111 18.21 -17.64 5.01
C GLN A 111 18.95 -16.30 5.12
N ALA A 112 19.82 -15.97 4.16
CA ALA A 112 20.51 -14.69 4.09
C ALA A 112 19.58 -13.55 3.65
N MET A 113 18.49 -13.85 2.93
CA MET A 113 17.47 -12.89 2.51
C MET A 113 16.45 -12.58 3.60
N VAL A 114 16.34 -13.44 4.61
CA VAL A 114 15.57 -13.17 5.83
C VAL A 114 16.45 -12.39 6.79
N ASP A 115 16.62 -11.09 6.53
CA ASP A 115 17.24 -10.17 7.48
C ASP A 115 16.21 -9.63 8.50
N ALA A 116 16.70 -8.93 9.53
CA ALA A 116 15.82 -8.32 10.54
C ALA A 116 14.82 -7.31 9.94
N LYS A 117 15.15 -6.69 8.79
CA LYS A 117 14.30 -5.75 8.05
C LYS A 117 13.11 -6.49 7.42
N CYS A 118 13.33 -7.63 6.78
CA CYS A 118 12.29 -8.51 6.26
C CYS A 118 11.33 -8.99 7.35
N VAL A 119 11.86 -9.42 8.50
CA VAL A 119 11.04 -9.83 9.65
C VAL A 119 10.21 -8.65 10.17
N LEU A 120 10.79 -7.45 10.24
CA LEU A 120 10.09 -6.24 10.66
C LEU A 120 8.95 -5.86 9.71
N GLU A 121 9.20 -5.80 8.40
CA GLU A 121 8.17 -5.47 7.41
C GLU A 121 7.05 -6.51 7.39
N ARG A 122 7.40 -7.80 7.50
CA ARG A 122 6.40 -8.87 7.68
C ARG A 122 5.56 -8.65 8.94
N ASN A 123 6.18 -8.33 10.07
CA ASN A 123 5.46 -8.11 11.33
C ASN A 123 4.56 -6.87 11.27
N LYS A 124 4.98 -5.80 10.56
CA LYS A 124 4.14 -4.63 10.30
C LYS A 124 2.91 -5.01 9.48
N ALA A 125 3.09 -5.74 8.38
CA ALA A 125 1.98 -6.22 7.56
C ALA A 125 1.02 -7.12 8.36
N ILE A 126 1.55 -8.01 9.20
CA ILE A 126 0.74 -8.83 10.12
C ILE A 126 -0.04 -7.94 11.10
N ALA A 127 0.58 -6.92 11.68
CA ALA A 127 -0.08 -6.01 12.63
C ALA A 127 -1.20 -5.20 11.95
N GLU A 128 -0.99 -4.73 10.72
CA GLU A 128 -2.02 -4.07 9.92
C GLU A 128 -3.19 -5.00 9.62
N MET A 129 -2.92 -6.24 9.19
CA MET A 129 -3.96 -7.26 8.99
C MET A 129 -4.71 -7.59 10.28
N GLN A 130 -4.01 -7.67 11.42
CA GLN A 130 -4.63 -7.90 12.72
C GLN A 130 -5.53 -6.75 13.17
N LYS A 131 -5.19 -5.49 12.83
CA LYS A 131 -6.05 -4.34 13.10
C LYS A 131 -7.39 -4.46 12.37
N VAL A 132 -7.35 -4.78 11.07
CA VAL A 132 -8.57 -5.00 10.26
C VAL A 132 -9.36 -6.20 10.81
N ALA A 133 -8.68 -7.29 11.17
CA ALA A 133 -9.34 -8.46 11.75
C ALA A 133 -9.97 -8.15 13.12
N ALA A 134 -9.37 -7.29 13.94
CA ALA A 134 -9.94 -6.84 15.21
C ALA A 134 -11.22 -6.01 15.01
N GLU A 135 -11.26 -5.17 13.98
CA GLU A 135 -12.48 -4.45 13.58
C GLU A 135 -13.58 -5.43 13.16
N CYS A 136 -13.24 -6.50 12.45
CA CYS A 136 -14.19 -7.58 12.12
C CYS A 136 -14.61 -8.41 13.34
N ASN A 137 -13.73 -8.66 14.29
CA ASN A 137 -14.01 -9.46 15.50
C ASN A 137 -14.87 -8.71 16.53
N ASN A 138 -15.07 -7.40 16.37
CA ASN A 138 -16.07 -6.64 17.12
C ASN A 138 -17.51 -6.89 16.63
N PHE A 139 -17.71 -7.76 15.63
CA PHE A 139 -19.06 -8.20 15.32
C PHE A 139 -19.65 -8.96 16.52
N PRO A 140 -20.88 -8.61 16.95
CA PRO A 140 -21.59 -9.38 17.95
C PRO A 140 -21.65 -10.84 17.52
N LYS A 141 -21.52 -11.78 18.47
CA LYS A 141 -21.76 -13.21 18.19
C LYS A 141 -23.04 -13.37 17.38
N HIS A 142 -23.02 -14.26 16.38
CA HIS A 142 -24.16 -14.54 15.51
C HIS A 142 -25.30 -15.26 16.26
N THR A 143 -25.90 -14.56 17.22
CA THR A 143 -27.15 -14.93 17.89
C THR A 143 -28.32 -14.44 17.05
N ALA A 144 -29.48 -15.08 17.20
CA ALA A 144 -30.69 -14.68 16.48
C ALA A 144 -31.04 -13.19 16.73
N GLU A 145 -30.87 -12.72 17.97
CA GLU A 145 -31.12 -11.34 18.38
C GLU A 145 -30.17 -10.34 17.69
N ASN A 146 -28.87 -10.64 17.67
CA ASN A 146 -27.88 -9.77 17.02
C ASN A 146 -28.11 -9.69 15.51
N LEU A 147 -28.41 -10.83 14.87
CA LEU A 147 -28.73 -10.87 13.45
C LEU A 147 -30.02 -10.10 13.13
N ALA A 148 -31.05 -10.21 13.98
CA ALA A 148 -32.29 -9.46 13.82
C ALA A 148 -32.05 -7.94 13.91
N ARG A 149 -31.21 -7.50 14.85
CA ARG A 149 -30.85 -6.09 15.01
C ARG A 149 -30.10 -5.54 13.79
N VAL A 150 -29.08 -6.25 13.32
CA VAL A 150 -28.31 -5.84 12.12
C VAL A 150 -29.23 -5.80 10.90
N LYS A 151 -30.10 -6.80 10.73
CA LYS A 151 -31.09 -6.83 9.66
C LYS A 151 -32.03 -5.62 9.72
N ALA A 152 -32.55 -5.28 10.89
CA ALA A 152 -33.46 -4.15 11.06
C ALA A 152 -32.78 -2.83 10.69
N SER A 153 -31.57 -2.59 11.19
CA SER A 153 -30.78 -1.39 10.88
C SER A 153 -30.50 -1.25 9.39
N LEU A 154 -30.11 -2.35 8.71
CA LEU A 154 -29.88 -2.34 7.27
C LEU A 154 -31.17 -2.06 6.47
N MET A 155 -32.29 -2.65 6.91
CA MET A 155 -33.60 -2.42 6.27
C MET A 155 -34.04 -0.95 6.38
N GLU A 156 -33.74 -0.30 7.50
CA GLU A 156 -34.01 1.12 7.74
C GLU A 156 -33.09 2.02 6.91
N GLU A 157 -31.77 1.81 6.99
CA GLU A 157 -30.76 2.60 6.26
C GLU A 157 -31.04 2.62 4.74
N TRP A 158 -31.45 1.48 4.18
CA TRP A 158 -31.71 1.35 2.75
C TRP A 158 -33.17 1.66 2.37
N GLY A 159 -34.01 2.03 3.34
CA GLY A 159 -35.43 2.32 3.15
C GLY A 159 -36.19 1.16 2.49
N ILE A 160 -35.81 -0.09 2.80
CA ILE A 160 -36.36 -1.28 2.15
C ILE A 160 -37.84 -1.46 2.49
N THR A 161 -38.20 -1.21 3.74
CA THR A 161 -39.59 -1.28 4.24
C THR A 161 -40.51 -0.32 3.47
N ASP A 162 -40.07 0.91 3.25
CA ASP A 162 -40.83 1.92 2.50
C ASP A 162 -40.98 1.56 1.02
N LYS A 163 -39.89 1.07 0.39
CA LYS A 163 -39.93 0.60 -0.99
C LYS A 163 -40.91 -0.57 -1.16
N ALA A 164 -40.85 -1.55 -0.25
CA ALA A 164 -41.77 -2.67 -0.23
C ALA A 164 -43.22 -2.20 -0.03
N ARG A 165 -43.46 -1.26 0.90
CA ARG A 165 -44.79 -0.70 1.16
C ARG A 165 -45.36 0.02 -0.07
N LYS A 166 -44.57 0.84 -0.76
CA LYS A 166 -44.98 1.53 -1.99
C LYS A 166 -45.30 0.54 -3.11
N LEU A 167 -44.47 -0.48 -3.31
CA LEU A 167 -44.70 -1.53 -4.30
C LEU A 167 -46.00 -2.27 -4.04
N VAL A 168 -46.20 -2.77 -2.82
CA VAL A 168 -47.43 -3.47 -2.45
C VAL A 168 -48.64 -2.53 -2.56
N GLY A 169 -48.49 -1.26 -2.17
CA GLY A 169 -49.51 -0.23 -2.33
C GLY A 169 -49.99 -0.08 -3.78
N TYR A 170 -49.06 0.01 -4.73
CA TYR A 170 -49.36 0.08 -6.17
C TYR A 170 -50.17 -1.12 -6.65
N PHE A 171 -49.73 -2.34 -6.30
CA PHE A 171 -50.48 -3.54 -6.67
C PHE A 171 -51.82 -3.63 -5.95
N ARG A 172 -51.96 -3.10 -4.73
CA ARG A 172 -53.23 -3.14 -4.00
C ARG A 172 -54.27 -2.19 -4.58
N SER A 173 -53.85 -1.02 -5.07
CA SER A 173 -54.74 0.00 -5.64
C SER A 173 -55.07 -0.23 -7.12
N SER A 174 -54.26 -0.98 -7.87
CA SER A 174 -54.46 -1.22 -9.30
C SER A 174 -54.99 -2.63 -9.59
N THR A 175 -56.20 -2.74 -10.14
CA THR A 175 -56.77 -4.01 -10.63
C THR A 175 -55.95 -4.57 -11.79
N LEU A 176 -55.59 -3.72 -12.76
CA LEU A 176 -54.77 -4.10 -13.91
C LEU A 176 -53.40 -4.68 -13.50
N ALA A 177 -52.73 -4.05 -12.53
CA ALA A 177 -51.44 -4.54 -12.05
C ALA A 177 -51.57 -5.91 -11.37
N LYS A 178 -52.65 -6.15 -10.61
CA LYS A 178 -52.93 -7.48 -10.00
C LYS A 178 -53.14 -8.55 -11.06
N GLU A 179 -53.96 -8.25 -12.07
CA GLU A 179 -54.25 -9.20 -13.16
C GLU A 179 -52.98 -9.54 -13.94
N LYS A 180 -52.15 -8.53 -14.23
CA LYS A 180 -50.85 -8.74 -14.87
C LYS A 180 -49.92 -9.60 -14.01
N LEU A 181 -49.85 -9.36 -12.70
CA LEU A 181 -49.05 -10.18 -11.77
C LEU A 181 -49.50 -11.63 -11.79
N VAL A 182 -50.81 -11.89 -11.73
CA VAL A 182 -51.39 -13.23 -11.78
C VAL A 182 -51.06 -13.92 -13.11
N SER A 183 -51.18 -13.20 -14.23
CA SER A 183 -50.82 -13.72 -15.55
C SER A 183 -49.36 -14.16 -15.61
N VAL A 184 -48.44 -13.33 -15.10
CA VAL A 184 -47.00 -13.65 -15.08
C VAL A 184 -46.69 -14.83 -14.14
N GLN A 185 -47.30 -14.88 -12.95
CA GLN A 185 -47.12 -16.01 -12.02
C GLN A 185 -47.55 -17.33 -12.67
N ARG A 186 -48.67 -17.34 -13.41
CA ARG A 186 -49.14 -18.51 -14.17
C ARG A 186 -48.17 -18.90 -15.29
N GLN A 187 -47.68 -17.94 -16.07
CA GLN A 187 -46.69 -18.20 -17.13
C GLN A 187 -45.40 -18.82 -16.59
N LEU A 188 -44.98 -18.41 -15.38
CA LEU A 188 -43.80 -18.95 -14.71
C LEU A 188 -44.06 -20.27 -13.97
N GLY A 189 -45.27 -20.84 -14.07
CA GLY A 189 -45.65 -22.06 -13.34
C GLY A 189 -45.63 -21.90 -11.82
N ARG A 190 -45.74 -20.67 -11.31
CA ARG A 190 -45.74 -20.37 -9.87
C ARG A 190 -47.17 -20.31 -9.33
N PRO A 191 -47.39 -20.70 -8.06
CA PRO A 191 -48.66 -20.47 -7.39
C PRO A 191 -49.02 -18.98 -7.43
N THR A 192 -50.30 -18.66 -7.68
CA THR A 192 -50.78 -17.28 -7.68
C THR A 192 -50.89 -16.77 -6.25
N LEU A 193 -49.94 -15.93 -5.83
CA LEU A 193 -49.86 -15.38 -4.49
C LEU A 193 -50.32 -13.92 -4.47
N LYS A 194 -51.12 -13.56 -3.45
CA LYS A 194 -51.48 -12.16 -3.18
C LYS A 194 -50.36 -11.49 -2.39
N LEU A 195 -49.98 -10.29 -2.81
CA LEU A 195 -49.01 -9.47 -2.06
C LEU A 195 -49.65 -9.01 -0.74
N LEU A 196 -48.92 -9.22 0.36
CA LEU A 196 -49.34 -8.83 1.71
C LEU A 196 -48.63 -7.54 2.11
N GLN A 197 -49.39 -6.59 2.64
CA GLN A 197 -48.84 -5.35 3.18
C GLN A 197 -48.46 -5.55 4.64
N GLU A 198 -47.26 -5.11 5.01
CA GLU A 198 -46.86 -5.01 6.41
C GLU A 198 -47.71 -3.95 7.11
N MET A 199 -48.38 -4.35 8.18
CA MET A 199 -49.28 -3.53 8.98
C MET A 199 -48.85 -3.69 10.44
N GLU A 200 -48.33 -2.62 11.04
CA GLU A 200 -47.83 -2.64 12.42
C GLU A 200 -48.92 -3.06 13.44
N THR A 201 -50.17 -2.71 13.16
CA THR A 201 -51.34 -3.05 13.99
C THR A 201 -52.03 -4.37 13.64
N ARG A 202 -51.56 -5.07 12.61
CA ARG A 202 -52.01 -6.43 12.26
C ARG A 202 -50.78 -7.31 12.07
N TRP A 203 -50.44 -8.06 13.12
CA TRP A 203 -49.31 -8.99 13.27
C TRP A 203 -49.27 -10.16 12.24
N ASN A 204 -49.67 -9.94 11.00
CA ASN A 204 -49.83 -10.98 9.99
C ASN A 204 -48.52 -11.24 9.23
N SER A 205 -47.75 -10.23 8.80
CA SER A 205 -46.55 -10.45 7.97
C SER A 205 -45.44 -11.21 8.71
N THR A 206 -45.11 -10.81 9.94
CA THR A 206 -44.09 -11.45 10.77
C THR A 206 -44.50 -12.87 11.18
N TYR A 207 -45.76 -13.07 11.52
CA TYR A 207 -46.32 -14.39 11.85
C TYR A 207 -46.41 -15.33 10.63
N HIS A 208 -46.79 -14.83 9.46
CA HIS A 208 -46.83 -15.61 8.22
C HIS A 208 -45.44 -16.04 7.74
N ILE A 209 -44.42 -15.19 7.89
CA ILE A 209 -43.04 -15.57 7.57
C ILE A 209 -42.54 -16.63 8.58
N SER A 210 -42.81 -16.45 9.87
CA SER A 210 -42.40 -17.41 10.92
C SER A 210 -43.09 -18.79 10.76
N SER A 211 -44.38 -18.81 10.42
CA SER A 211 -45.13 -20.06 10.17
C SER A 211 -44.72 -20.78 8.89
N LEU A 212 -44.34 -20.07 7.83
CA LEU A 212 -43.75 -20.67 6.62
C LEU A 212 -42.40 -21.36 6.89
N PHE A 213 -41.57 -20.77 7.75
CA PHE A 213 -40.30 -21.39 8.16
C PHE A 213 -40.52 -22.67 8.98
N HIS A 214 -41.50 -22.70 9.88
CA HIS A 214 -41.83 -23.92 10.65
C HIS A 214 -42.40 -25.04 9.77
N GLY A 215 -43.26 -24.72 8.78
CA GLY A 215 -43.82 -25.72 7.88
C GLY A 215 -42.77 -26.46 7.02
N HIS A 216 -41.69 -25.77 6.65
CA HIS A 216 -40.58 -26.39 5.89
C HIS A 216 -39.65 -27.27 6.73
N LEU A 217 -39.56 -27.03 8.05
CA LEU A 217 -38.78 -27.85 8.96
C LEU A 217 -39.54 -29.13 9.35
N SER A 218 -40.87 -29.06 9.50
CA SER A 218 -41.71 -30.25 9.77
C SER A 218 -41.78 -31.24 8.59
N ALA A 219 -41.56 -30.79 7.36
CA ALA A 219 -41.58 -31.65 6.16
C ALA A 219 -40.24 -32.35 5.88
N ARG A 220 -39.24 -32.17 6.74
CA ARG A 220 -37.91 -32.81 6.65
C ARG A 220 -37.57 -33.67 7.86
N GLY A 221 -38.57 -34.02 8.68
CA GLY A 221 -38.48 -35.00 9.76
C GLY A 221 -38.99 -36.36 9.30
#